data_AF-X0WWN6-F1
#
_entry.id   AF-X0WWN6-F1
#
_cell.length_a   1.000
_cell.length_b   1.000
_cell.length_c   1.000
_cell.angle_alpha   90.00
_cell.angle_beta   90.00
_cell.angle_gamma   90.00
#
_symmetry.space_group_name_H-M   'P 1'
#
loop_
_entity.id
_entity.type
_entity.pdbx_description
1 polymer ?
#
loop_
_entity_poly.entity_id
_entity_poly.type
_entity_poly.pdbx_seq_one_letter_code
_entity_poly.pdbx_strand_id
1 'polypeptide(L)'
;MPLCSCGVIPVSMSLHKHGASKGSTISFLLSTPQTGIDSIFVTLSLLGPLFAVFRPLAAFVTGIVGGALVDVFGQSTEDKSRVPPKYTAECCGGAENNKKIARGLKYGFVTLPRDIGKAMLVGLVIAAVISALVPDGYFAEKLGTGILAMVVMMLLGIPVYVCATASVPVAAALILKGLTPGAALVFLMTGPATNAASFVTIWKVLGKATAITYLAAVAGCALLSGILLDYIA
;
A
#
# COMPACT_ATOMS: atom_id res chain seq x y z
N MET A 1 1.23 -10.71 -9.61
CA MET A 1 0.18 -10.07 -10.43
C MET A 1 0.54 -8.60 -10.58
N PRO A 2 0.67 -8.05 -11.79
CA PRO A 2 1.08 -6.66 -12.03
C PRO A 2 -0.08 -5.69 -11.80
N LEU A 3 -0.72 -5.78 -10.64
CA LEU A 3 -1.71 -4.80 -10.24
C LEU A 3 -0.96 -3.70 -9.49
N CYS A 4 -0.84 -2.53 -10.11
CA CYS A 4 -0.40 -1.32 -9.42
C CYS A 4 -1.33 -1.06 -8.21
N SER A 5 -0.86 -0.35 -7.17
CA SER A 5 -1.65 0.02 -5.97
C SER A 5 -3.04 0.60 -6.31
N CYS A 6 -3.17 1.24 -7.47
CA CYS A 6 -4.41 1.76 -8.03
C CYS A 6 -5.42 0.68 -8.46
N GLY A 7 -4.93 -0.44 -8.99
CA GLY A 7 -5.75 -1.53 -9.54
C GLY A 7 -6.09 -2.62 -8.52
N VAL A 8 -5.33 -2.75 -7.42
CA VAL A 8 -5.61 -3.78 -6.40
C VAL A 8 -6.89 -3.51 -5.61
N ILE A 9 -7.26 -2.24 -5.42
CA ILE A 9 -8.45 -1.86 -4.66
C ILE A 9 -9.74 -2.37 -5.32
N PRO A 10 -10.07 -2.06 -6.59
CA PRO A 10 -11.29 -2.56 -7.20
C PRO A 10 -11.29 -4.09 -7.35
N VAL A 11 -10.12 -4.69 -7.60
CA VAL A 11 -9.99 -6.15 -7.71
C VAL A 11 -10.29 -6.84 -6.38
N SER A 12 -9.71 -6.35 -5.28
CA SER A 12 -9.96 -6.91 -3.94
C SER A 12 -11.41 -6.71 -3.49
N MET A 13 -12.00 -5.56 -3.76
CA MET A 13 -13.41 -5.28 -3.45
C MET A 13 -14.34 -6.15 -4.29
N SER A 14 -13.98 -6.41 -5.56
CA SER A 14 -14.68 -7.39 -6.38
C SER A 14 -14.59 -8.79 -5.77
N LEU A 15 -13.41 -9.21 -5.33
CA LEU A 15 -13.20 -10.52 -4.70
C LEU A 15 -14.03 -10.68 -3.41
N HIS A 16 -14.09 -9.63 -2.58
CA HIS A 16 -14.93 -9.59 -1.39
C HIS A 16 -16.43 -9.68 -1.73
N LYS A 17 -16.89 -8.94 -2.74
CA LYS A 17 -18.29 -9.02 -3.22
C LYS A 17 -18.67 -10.41 -3.75
N HIS A 18 -17.71 -11.20 -4.21
CA HIS A 18 -17.90 -12.59 -4.65
C HIS A 18 -17.79 -13.60 -3.50
N GLY A 19 -17.72 -13.15 -2.24
CA GLY A 19 -17.77 -14.00 -1.05
C GLY A 19 -16.42 -14.30 -0.40
N ALA A 20 -15.34 -13.60 -0.76
CA ALA A 20 -14.07 -13.72 -0.03
C ALA A 20 -14.18 -13.09 1.37
N SER A 21 -13.59 -13.73 2.37
CA SER A 21 -13.58 -13.23 3.75
C SER A 21 -12.86 -11.87 3.87
N LYS A 22 -13.15 -11.11 4.93
CA LYS A 22 -12.48 -9.83 5.20
C LYS A 22 -10.97 -10.03 5.34
N GLY A 23 -10.54 -11.07 6.05
CA GLY A 23 -9.12 -11.39 6.23
C GLY A 23 -8.39 -11.69 4.90
N SER A 24 -8.96 -12.55 4.06
CA SER A 24 -8.36 -12.90 2.75
C SER A 24 -8.28 -11.70 1.80
N THR A 25 -9.29 -10.83 1.81
CA THR A 25 -9.32 -9.59 1.02
C THR A 25 -8.20 -8.64 1.45
N ILE A 26 -7.99 -8.48 2.77
CA ILE A 26 -6.93 -7.63 3.33
C ILE A 26 -5.53 -8.20 3.06
N SER A 27 -5.32 -9.52 3.21
CA SER A 27 -4.04 -10.16 2.86
C SER A 27 -3.67 -9.93 1.40
N PHE A 28 -4.65 -10.05 0.49
CA PHE A 28 -4.44 -9.79 -0.92
C PHE A 28 -4.10 -8.32 -1.18
N LEU A 29 -4.83 -7.40 -0.56
CA LEU A 29 -4.59 -5.94 -0.65
C LEU A 29 -3.20 -5.53 -0.18
N LEU A 30 -2.69 -6.14 0.89
CA LEU A 30 -1.40 -5.81 1.47
C LEU A 30 -0.23 -6.39 0.66
N SER A 31 -0.29 -7.67 0.29
CA SER A 31 0.83 -8.35 -0.35
C SER A 31 1.04 -7.93 -1.82
N THR A 32 -0.05 -7.65 -2.55
CA THR A 32 0.01 -7.44 -4.01
C THR A 32 0.81 -6.20 -4.44
N PRO A 33 0.61 -4.99 -3.86
CA PRO A 33 1.33 -3.80 -4.31
C PRO A 33 2.81 -3.80 -3.90
N GLN A 34 3.19 -4.54 -2.86
CA GLN A 34 4.55 -4.54 -2.32
C GLN A 34 5.46 -5.59 -2.97
N THR A 35 4.90 -6.70 -3.45
CA THR A 35 5.64 -7.81 -4.10
C THR A 35 5.77 -7.65 -5.62
N GLY A 36 5.39 -6.49 -6.16
CA GLY A 36 5.47 -6.21 -7.59
C GLY A 36 6.91 -6.28 -8.10
N ILE A 37 7.11 -7.03 -9.19
CA ILE A 37 8.42 -7.21 -9.81
C ILE A 37 9.06 -5.87 -10.23
N ASP A 38 8.24 -4.93 -10.71
CA ASP A 38 8.69 -3.57 -11.08
C ASP A 38 9.27 -2.83 -9.87
N SER A 39 8.62 -2.96 -8.71
CA SER A 39 9.09 -2.34 -7.47
C SER A 39 10.38 -2.98 -6.97
N ILE A 40 10.54 -4.29 -7.16
CA ILE A 40 11.76 -5.02 -6.76
C ILE A 40 12.94 -4.57 -7.63
N PHE A 41 12.77 -4.49 -8.95
CA PHE A 41 13.82 -4.00 -9.85
C PHE A 41 14.24 -2.55 -9.54
N VAL A 42 13.28 -1.66 -9.32
CA VAL A 42 13.59 -0.26 -8.97
C VAL A 42 14.28 -0.17 -7.61
N THR A 43 13.87 -0.99 -6.64
CA THR A 43 14.52 -1.05 -5.31
C THR A 43 15.94 -1.59 -5.42
N LEU A 44 16.16 -2.64 -6.22
CA LEU A 44 17.49 -3.20 -6.48
C LEU A 44 18.43 -2.16 -7.06
N SER A 45 17.96 -1.36 -8.03
CA SER A 45 18.77 -0.35 -8.69
C SER A 45 19.11 0.85 -7.81
N LEU A 46 18.22 1.25 -6.89
CA LEU A 46 18.38 2.50 -6.12
C LEU A 46 18.84 2.30 -4.66
N LEU A 47 18.33 1.27 -3.97
CA LEU A 47 18.58 1.03 -2.54
C LEU A 47 19.43 -0.25 -2.30
N GLY A 48 19.72 -0.99 -3.36
CA GLY A 48 20.56 -2.18 -3.32
C GLY A 48 19.82 -3.48 -2.93
N PRO A 49 20.57 -4.60 -2.87
CA PRO A 49 20.02 -5.94 -2.71
C PRO A 49 19.41 -6.20 -1.33
N LEU A 50 19.88 -5.51 -0.28
CA LEU A 50 19.35 -5.67 1.07
C LEU A 50 17.86 -5.29 1.13
N PHE A 51 17.52 -4.07 0.71
CA PHE A 51 16.14 -3.60 0.67
C PHE A 51 15.25 -4.40 -0.28
N ALA A 52 15.80 -4.88 -1.39
CA ALA A 52 15.07 -5.65 -2.39
C ALA A 52 14.58 -7.01 -1.87
N VAL A 53 15.29 -7.63 -0.92
CA VAL A 53 14.88 -8.89 -0.30
C VAL A 53 14.03 -8.65 0.95
N PHE A 54 14.43 -7.69 1.78
CA PHE A 54 13.71 -7.37 3.02
C PHE A 54 12.29 -6.87 2.75
N ARG A 55 12.08 -6.07 1.70
CA ARG A 55 10.77 -5.45 1.43
C ARG A 55 9.68 -6.48 1.03
N PRO A 56 9.89 -7.42 0.09
CA PRO A 56 8.92 -8.47 -0.20
C PRO A 56 8.68 -9.41 0.99
N LEU A 57 9.72 -9.70 1.77
CA LEU A 57 9.61 -10.56 2.93
C LEU A 57 8.76 -9.91 4.04
N ALA A 58 9.04 -8.65 4.37
CA ALA A 58 8.25 -7.87 5.30
C ALA A 58 6.79 -7.70 4.82
N ALA A 59 6.59 -7.49 3.52
CA ALA A 59 5.26 -7.41 2.92
C ALA A 59 4.46 -8.71 3.07
N PHE A 60 5.09 -9.85 2.79
CA PHE A 60 4.47 -11.15 2.94
C PHE A 60 4.06 -11.43 4.39
N VAL A 61 4.95 -11.14 5.34
CA VAL A 61 4.66 -11.27 6.77
C VAL A 61 3.52 -10.32 7.17
N THR A 62 3.53 -9.08 6.70
CA THR A 62 2.48 -8.09 6.99
C THR A 62 1.13 -8.51 6.41
N GLY A 63 1.11 -9.13 5.24
CA GLY A 63 -0.12 -9.66 4.62
C GLY A 63 -0.71 -10.82 5.41
N ILE A 64 0.11 -11.73 5.92
CA ILE A 64 -0.34 -12.85 6.78
C ILE A 64 -0.83 -12.31 8.13
N VAL A 65 -0.01 -11.51 8.80
CA VAL A 65 -0.34 -10.97 10.12
C VAL A 65 -1.56 -10.07 10.04
N GLY A 66 -1.62 -9.14 9.08
CA GLY A 66 -2.76 -8.24 8.91
C GLY A 66 -4.05 -8.96 8.53
N GLY A 67 -3.98 -9.99 7.69
CA GLY A 67 -5.14 -10.84 7.37
C GLY A 67 -5.65 -11.61 8.58
N ALA A 68 -4.75 -12.26 9.32
CA ALA A 68 -5.10 -12.99 10.54
C ALA A 68 -5.66 -12.07 11.63
N LEU A 69 -5.06 -10.88 11.82
CA LEU A 69 -5.53 -9.90 12.80
C LEU A 69 -6.94 -9.41 12.44
N VAL A 70 -7.20 -9.14 11.15
CA VAL A 70 -8.53 -8.74 10.68
C VAL A 70 -9.54 -9.88 10.80
N ASP A 71 -9.12 -11.12 10.59
CA ASP A 71 -10.00 -12.28 10.74
C ASP A 71 -10.41 -12.50 12.20
N VAL A 72 -9.49 -12.28 13.14
CA VAL A 72 -9.74 -12.46 14.59
C VAL A 72 -10.50 -11.25 15.18
N PHE A 73 -10.05 -10.03 14.91
CA PHE A 73 -10.60 -8.82 15.54
C PHE A 73 -11.72 -8.15 14.72
N GLY A 74 -11.77 -8.40 13.41
CA GLY A 74 -12.81 -7.88 12.51
C GLY A 74 -14.12 -8.69 12.54
N GLN A 75 -14.19 -9.75 13.34
CA GLN A 75 -15.37 -10.59 13.57
C GLN A 75 -16.49 -9.92 14.38
N SER A 76 -16.32 -8.67 14.83
CA SER A 76 -17.42 -7.93 15.43
C SER A 76 -18.42 -7.53 14.34
N THR A 77 -19.49 -8.33 14.26
CA THR A 77 -20.74 -8.13 13.52
C THR A 77 -20.73 -8.74 12.09
N GLU A 78 -21.32 -9.93 11.96
CA GLU A 78 -21.88 -10.57 10.73
C GLU A 78 -21.08 -11.59 9.88
N ASP A 79 -20.07 -12.32 10.38
CA ASP A 79 -19.51 -13.48 9.62
C ASP A 79 -20.01 -14.85 10.12
N LYS A 80 -21.34 -14.98 10.25
CA LYS A 80 -22.05 -16.26 10.42
C LYS A 80 -23.02 -16.56 9.28
N SER A 81 -22.94 -15.84 8.15
CA SER A 81 -23.81 -16.11 7.00
C SER A 81 -22.98 -16.61 5.83
N ARG A 82 -22.76 -17.94 5.85
CA ARG A 82 -22.54 -18.73 4.65
C ARG A 82 -23.74 -18.53 3.72
N VAL A 83 -23.74 -17.48 2.92
CA VAL A 83 -24.64 -17.37 1.78
C VAL A 83 -23.75 -17.47 0.56
N PRO A 84 -23.74 -18.61 -0.17
CA PRO A 84 -23.14 -18.61 -1.50
C PRO A 84 -23.89 -17.53 -2.29
N PRO A 85 -23.21 -16.50 -2.82
CA PRO A 85 -23.89 -15.50 -3.61
C PRO A 85 -24.58 -16.23 -4.76
N LYS A 86 -25.88 -15.98 -4.93
CA LYS A 86 -26.63 -16.40 -6.12
C LYS A 86 -25.79 -16.00 -7.33
N TYR A 87 -25.34 -16.98 -8.10
CA TYR A 87 -24.70 -16.78 -9.39
C TYR A 87 -25.73 -16.17 -10.34
N THR A 88 -25.93 -14.85 -10.29
CA THR A 88 -26.34 -14.13 -11.49
C THR A 88 -25.09 -14.05 -12.34
N ALA A 89 -25.03 -14.97 -13.30
CA ALA A 89 -24.01 -15.04 -14.32
C ALA A 89 -24.07 -13.81 -15.24
N GLU A 90 -23.76 -12.62 -14.71
CA GLU A 90 -23.57 -11.41 -15.51
C GLU A 90 -22.19 -11.43 -16.22
N CYS A 91 -21.36 -12.43 -15.92
CA CYS A 91 -20.17 -12.78 -16.71
C CYS A 91 -20.48 -13.62 -17.95
N CYS A 92 -21.62 -14.33 -18.01
CA CYS A 92 -21.94 -15.23 -19.13
C CYS A 92 -23.15 -14.77 -19.97
N GLY A 93 -23.54 -13.50 -19.88
CA GLY A 93 -24.47 -12.88 -20.83
C GLY A 93 -23.74 -12.45 -22.11
N GLY A 94 -23.83 -13.28 -23.14
CA GLY A 94 -23.37 -12.94 -24.49
C GLY A 94 -24.23 -11.85 -25.12
N ALA A 95 -23.63 -10.68 -25.38
CA ALA A 95 -23.90 -9.78 -26.52
C ALA A 95 -23.01 -8.52 -26.38
N GLU A 96 -22.32 -8.15 -27.46
CA GLU A 96 -21.45 -6.97 -27.69
C GLU A 96 -20.07 -6.90 -26.99
N ASN A 97 -19.12 -7.63 -27.57
CA ASN A 97 -17.69 -7.63 -27.24
C ASN A 97 -17.01 -6.24 -27.40
N ASN A 98 -17.40 -5.45 -28.41
CA ASN A 98 -16.79 -4.15 -28.70
C ASN A 98 -16.99 -3.08 -27.61
N LYS A 99 -18.14 -3.09 -26.92
CA LYS A 99 -18.43 -2.10 -25.86
C LYS A 99 -17.72 -2.40 -24.54
N LYS A 100 -17.41 -3.67 -24.25
CA LYS A 100 -16.68 -4.09 -23.04
C LYS A 100 -15.20 -3.70 -23.12
N ILE A 101 -14.55 -3.95 -24.27
CA ILE A 101 -13.14 -3.56 -24.50
C ILE A 101 -13.01 -2.04 -24.55
N ALA A 102 -13.91 -1.33 -25.25
CA ALA A 102 -13.89 0.14 -25.28
C ALA A 102 -14.10 0.76 -23.88
N ARG A 103 -14.96 0.15 -23.04
CA ARG A 103 -15.16 0.59 -21.65
C ARG A 103 -13.94 0.31 -20.77
N GLY A 104 -13.30 -0.86 -20.92
CA GLY A 104 -12.05 -1.19 -20.24
C GLY A 104 -10.92 -0.25 -20.64
N LEU A 105 -10.78 0.05 -21.93
CA LEU A 105 -9.77 0.96 -22.46
C LEU A 105 -10.01 2.40 -22.00
N LYS A 106 -11.26 2.88 -22.00
CA LYS A 106 -11.62 4.20 -21.47
C LYS A 106 -11.40 4.27 -19.96
N TYR A 107 -11.66 3.20 -19.22
CA TYR A 107 -11.39 3.16 -17.78
C TYR A 107 -9.88 3.25 -17.49
N GLY A 108 -9.09 2.42 -18.18
CA GLY A 108 -7.63 2.36 -18.10
C GLY A 108 -6.93 3.67 -18.50
N PHE A 109 -7.29 4.24 -19.64
CA PHE A 109 -6.59 5.40 -20.20
C PHE A 109 -7.18 6.76 -19.79
N VAL A 110 -8.43 6.82 -19.34
CA VAL A 110 -9.09 8.11 -19.05
C VAL A 110 -9.47 8.25 -17.58
N THR A 111 -10.00 7.20 -16.95
CA THR A 111 -10.59 7.34 -15.60
C THR A 111 -9.51 7.22 -14.53
N LEU A 112 -8.69 6.17 -14.61
CA LEU A 112 -7.57 5.92 -13.70
C LEU A 112 -6.52 7.06 -13.68
N PRO A 113 -5.99 7.55 -14.82
CA PRO A 113 -5.01 8.63 -14.80
C PRO A 113 -5.61 9.96 -14.36
N ARG A 114 -6.91 10.18 -14.58
CA ARG A 114 -7.58 11.42 -14.18
C ARG A 114 -7.83 11.49 -12.68
N ASP A 115 -8.19 10.36 -12.06
CA ASP A 115 -8.43 10.29 -10.61
C ASP A 115 -7.12 10.30 -9.81
N ILE A 116 -6.05 9.72 -10.36
CA ILE A 116 -4.81 9.47 -9.61
C ILE A 116 -3.68 10.41 -10.03
N GLY A 117 -3.65 10.81 -11.31
CA GLY A 117 -2.57 11.60 -11.89
C GLY A 117 -2.43 12.98 -11.24
N LYS A 118 -3.54 13.64 -10.87
CA LYS A 118 -3.47 14.91 -10.14
C LYS A 118 -2.84 14.74 -8.75
N ALA A 119 -3.27 13.72 -8.00
CA ALA A 119 -2.72 13.45 -6.67
C ALA A 119 -1.23 13.05 -6.74
N MET A 120 -0.86 12.22 -7.72
CA MET A 120 0.54 11.84 -7.96
C MET A 120 1.41 13.03 -8.39
N LEU A 121 0.92 13.90 -9.27
CA LEU A 121 1.65 15.09 -9.70
C LEU A 121 1.87 16.05 -8.52
N VAL A 122 0.83 16.28 -7.72
CA VAL A 122 0.94 17.10 -6.51
C VAL A 122 1.91 16.46 -5.50
N GLY A 123 1.82 15.15 -5.27
CA GLY A 123 2.75 14.43 -4.39
C GLY A 123 4.20 14.49 -4.87
N LEU A 124 4.43 14.36 -6.19
CA LEU A 124 5.76 14.48 -6.78
C LEU A 124 6.32 15.89 -6.66
N VAL A 125 5.50 16.92 -6.90
CA VAL A 125 5.90 18.32 -6.72
C VAL A 125 6.22 18.61 -5.26
N ILE A 126 5.38 18.16 -4.33
CA ILE A 126 5.64 18.32 -2.89
C ILE A 126 6.93 17.60 -2.50
N ALA A 127 7.13 16.35 -2.94
CA ALA A 127 8.35 15.60 -2.67
C ALA A 127 9.60 16.27 -3.26
N ALA A 128 9.49 16.82 -4.47
CA ALA A 128 10.57 17.58 -5.12
C ALA A 128 10.87 18.88 -4.38
N VAL A 129 9.85 19.62 -3.93
CA VAL A 129 9.99 20.85 -3.15
C VAL A 129 10.59 20.57 -1.77
N ILE A 130 10.12 19.54 -1.06
CA ILE A 130 10.71 19.10 0.21
C ILE A 130 12.17 18.68 -0.02
N SER A 131 12.43 17.93 -1.09
CA SER A 131 13.79 17.52 -1.44
C SER A 131 14.68 18.69 -1.88
N ALA A 132 14.12 19.79 -2.37
CA ALA A 132 14.88 20.98 -2.73
C ALA A 132 15.11 21.93 -1.53
N LEU A 133 14.12 22.04 -0.63
CA LEU A 133 14.14 22.98 0.49
C LEU A 133 14.75 22.42 1.78
N VAL A 134 14.71 21.10 2.00
CA VAL A 134 15.27 20.49 3.21
C VAL A 134 16.80 20.36 3.07
N PRO A 135 17.60 21.02 3.92
CA PRO A 135 19.06 20.92 3.90
C PRO A 135 19.56 19.51 4.23
N ASP A 136 20.76 19.19 3.77
CA ASP A 136 21.44 17.93 4.09
C ASP A 136 21.65 17.84 5.61
N GLY A 137 21.26 16.70 6.23
CA GLY A 137 21.40 16.48 7.67
C GLY A 137 20.25 16.98 8.54
N TYR A 138 19.24 17.68 8.00
CA TYR A 138 18.11 18.19 8.79
C TYR A 138 17.33 17.06 9.50
N PHE A 139 17.22 15.89 8.86
CA PHE A 139 16.60 14.71 9.47
C PHE A 139 17.48 14.08 10.55
N ALA A 140 18.80 14.00 10.34
CA ALA A 140 19.74 13.45 11.31
C ALA A 140 19.84 14.33 12.57
N GLU A 141 19.80 15.66 12.41
CA GLU A 141 19.99 16.62 13.50
C GLU A 141 18.69 16.89 14.31
N LYS A 142 17.51 16.89 13.66
CA LYS A 142 16.22 17.18 14.33
C LYS A 142 15.35 15.98 14.66
N LEU A 143 15.31 14.94 13.82
CA LEU A 143 14.48 13.76 14.09
C LEU A 143 15.23 12.69 14.90
N GLY A 144 16.56 12.75 14.91
CA GLY A 144 17.42 11.76 15.54
C GLY A 144 17.41 10.41 14.81
N THR A 145 18.40 9.57 15.12
CA THR A 145 18.46 8.18 14.64
C THR A 145 17.64 7.30 15.59
N GLY A 146 16.38 7.04 15.27
CA GLY A 146 15.55 6.17 16.10
C GLY A 146 14.07 6.09 15.72
N ILE A 147 13.28 5.50 16.62
CA ILE A 147 11.84 5.22 16.43
C ILE A 147 11.04 6.49 16.09
N LEU A 148 11.47 7.66 16.57
CA LEU A 148 10.80 8.94 16.28
C LEU A 148 10.81 9.24 14.78
N ALA A 149 11.93 9.03 14.10
CA ALA A 149 12.02 9.18 12.64
C ALA A 149 11.08 8.21 11.92
N MET A 150 10.98 6.96 12.37
CA MET A 150 10.07 5.96 11.80
C MET A 150 8.61 6.37 11.95
N VAL A 151 8.21 6.86 13.13
CA VAL A 151 6.84 7.30 13.40
C VAL A 151 6.49 8.53 12.55
N VAL A 152 7.39 9.51 12.44
CA VAL A 152 7.15 10.68 11.58
C VAL A 152 7.02 10.25 10.12
N MET A 153 7.90 9.39 9.63
CA MET A 153 7.84 8.89 8.25
C MET A 153 6.59 8.04 7.99
N MET A 154 6.12 7.28 8.97
CA MET A 154 4.84 6.56 8.91
C MET A 154 3.66 7.55 8.82
N LEU A 155 3.63 8.58 9.67
CA LEU A 155 2.56 9.58 9.66
C LEU A 155 2.53 10.39 8.37
N LEU A 156 3.69 10.65 7.76
CA LEU A 156 3.78 11.25 6.44
C LEU A 156 3.39 10.27 5.32
N GLY A 157 3.70 8.98 5.46
CA GLY A 157 3.38 7.94 4.48
C GLY A 157 1.89 7.62 4.38
N ILE A 158 1.17 7.54 5.51
CA ILE A 158 -0.25 7.16 5.57
C ILE A 158 -1.20 8.02 4.71
N PRO A 159 -1.12 9.36 4.71
CA PRO A 159 -1.99 10.20 3.89
C PRO A 159 -1.53 10.30 2.43
N VAL A 160 -0.26 9.98 2.15
CA VAL A 160 0.36 10.22 0.84
C VAL A 160 0.02 9.07 -0.11
N TYR A 161 -0.82 9.35 -1.11
CA TYR A 161 -1.16 8.40 -2.17
C TYR A 161 0.01 8.26 -3.15
N VAL A 162 0.97 7.39 -2.84
CA VAL A 162 2.13 7.12 -3.70
C VAL A 162 2.26 5.61 -3.93
N CYS A 163 2.40 5.22 -5.20
CA CYS A 163 2.57 3.83 -5.57
C CYS A 163 3.94 3.30 -5.13
N ALA A 164 4.05 1.97 -4.96
CA ALA A 164 5.25 1.33 -4.42
C ALA A 164 6.54 1.63 -5.21
N THR A 165 6.43 1.91 -6.51
CA THR A 165 7.54 2.28 -7.39
C THR A 165 7.95 3.74 -7.22
N ALA A 166 6.99 4.67 -7.16
CA ALA A 166 7.28 6.10 -7.02
C ALA A 166 7.79 6.47 -5.62
N SER A 167 7.50 5.67 -4.58
CA SER A 167 8.04 5.90 -3.25
C SER A 167 9.53 5.54 -3.13
N VAL A 168 10.09 4.72 -4.04
CA VAL A 168 11.49 4.29 -3.99
C VAL A 168 12.48 5.43 -4.24
N PRO A 169 12.37 6.23 -5.33
CA PRO A 169 13.25 7.37 -5.52
C PRO A 169 13.14 8.40 -4.40
N VAL A 170 11.95 8.60 -3.85
CA VAL A 170 11.72 9.52 -2.72
C VAL A 170 12.46 9.01 -1.48
N ALA A 171 12.32 7.71 -1.16
CA ALA A 171 13.04 7.10 -0.04
C ALA A 171 14.57 7.17 -0.24
N ALA A 172 15.07 6.90 -1.45
CA ALA A 172 16.49 7.01 -1.78
C ALA A 172 17.02 8.43 -1.55
N ALA A 173 16.29 9.45 -2.03
CA ALA A 173 16.66 10.85 -1.83
C ALA A 173 16.67 11.23 -0.35
N LEU A 174 15.74 10.71 0.46
CA LEU A 174 15.71 10.95 1.90
C LEU A 174 16.84 10.24 2.65
N ILE A 175 17.23 9.04 2.23
CA ILE A 175 18.41 8.35 2.78
C ILE A 175 19.68 9.16 2.50
N LEU A 176 19.84 9.69 1.28
CA LEU A 176 20.96 10.58 0.94
C LEU A 176 20.97 11.86 1.79
N LYS A 177 19.80 12.33 2.23
CA LYS A 177 19.63 13.46 3.16
C LYS A 177 19.89 13.11 4.64
N GLY A 178 20.24 11.86 4.95
CA GLY A 178 20.56 11.39 6.30
C GLY A 178 19.41 10.71 7.04
N LEU A 179 18.35 10.26 6.35
CA LEU A 179 17.30 9.44 6.96
C LEU A 179 17.79 8.01 7.22
N THR A 180 17.40 7.40 8.35
CA THR A 180 17.79 6.02 8.65
C THR A 180 17.17 5.02 7.65
N PRO A 181 17.88 3.93 7.30
CA PRO A 181 17.38 2.87 6.43
C PRO A 181 15.99 2.33 6.83
N GLY A 182 15.77 2.14 8.13
CA GLY A 182 14.54 1.64 8.72
C GLY A 182 13.39 2.63 8.61
N ALA A 183 13.62 3.93 8.83
CA ALA A 183 12.61 4.96 8.62
C ALA A 183 12.20 5.07 7.14
N ALA A 184 13.15 4.91 6.22
CA ALA A 184 12.87 4.82 4.80
C ALA A 184 12.03 3.56 4.46
N LEU A 185 12.34 2.41 5.05
CA LEU A 185 11.56 1.18 4.87
C LEU A 185 10.12 1.33 5.40
N VAL A 186 9.95 1.96 6.56
CA VAL A 186 8.62 2.25 7.13
C VAL A 186 7.79 3.09 6.17
N PHE A 187 8.38 4.15 5.58
CA PHE A 187 7.73 4.94 4.53
C PHE A 187 7.39 4.11 3.28
N LEU A 188 8.32 3.26 2.82
CA LEU A 188 8.13 2.40 1.66
C LEU A 188 7.06 1.32 1.85
N MET A 189 6.81 0.90 3.09
CA MET A 189 5.74 -0.03 3.44
C MET A 189 4.41 0.68 3.60
N THR A 190 4.38 1.78 4.35
CA THR A 190 3.16 2.52 4.69
C THR A 190 2.58 3.23 3.46
N GLY A 191 3.37 3.96 2.67
CA GLY A 191 2.87 4.70 1.50
C GLY A 191 1.98 3.90 0.53
N PRO A 192 2.42 2.74 -0.01
CA PRO A 192 1.61 1.96 -0.94
C PRO A 192 0.51 1.13 -0.26
N ALA A 193 0.67 0.80 1.03
CA ALA A 193 -0.32 0.04 1.78
C ALA A 193 -1.46 0.96 2.24
N THR A 194 -1.14 2.00 3.00
CA THR A 194 -2.09 2.94 3.57
C THR A 194 -2.20 4.16 2.67
N ASN A 195 -3.35 4.30 2.01
CA ASN A 195 -3.71 5.53 1.33
C ASN A 195 -5.14 5.93 1.70
N ALA A 196 -5.45 7.24 1.63
CA ALA A 196 -6.74 7.76 2.06
C ALA A 196 -7.94 7.10 1.34
N ALA A 197 -7.80 6.81 0.04
CA ALA A 197 -8.87 6.18 -0.75
C ALA A 197 -9.12 4.72 -0.34
N SER A 198 -8.07 3.91 -0.15
CA SER A 198 -8.12 2.55 0.36
C SER A 198 -8.74 2.52 1.74
N PHE A 199 -8.30 3.40 2.63
CA PHE A 199 -8.81 3.46 4.00
C PHE A 199 -10.30 3.79 4.04
N VAL A 200 -10.75 4.81 3.29
CA VAL A 200 -12.17 5.17 3.19
C VAL A 200 -12.99 4.03 2.58
N THR A 201 -12.46 3.34 1.57
CA THR A 201 -13.16 2.22 0.93
C THR A 201 -13.28 1.04 1.88
N ILE A 202 -12.21 0.67 2.60
CA ILE A 202 -12.24 -0.41 3.61
C ILE A 202 -13.20 -0.04 4.74
N TRP A 203 -13.19 1.20 5.22
CA TRP A 203 -14.13 1.66 6.24
C TRP A 203 -15.57 1.50 5.77
N LYS A 204 -15.90 2.01 4.56
CA LYS A 204 -17.27 1.98 4.04
C LYS A 204 -17.76 0.57 3.68
N VAL A 205 -16.88 -0.32 3.19
CA VAL A 205 -17.27 -1.64 2.67
C VAL A 205 -17.10 -2.74 3.70
N LEU A 206 -15.97 -2.80 4.41
CA LEU A 206 -15.65 -3.87 5.38
C LEU A 206 -16.00 -3.49 6.84
N GLY A 207 -16.16 -2.20 7.10
CA GLY A 207 -16.54 -1.64 8.40
C GLY A 207 -15.40 -0.93 9.14
N LYS A 208 -15.78 -0.05 10.07
CA LYS A 208 -14.85 0.75 10.90
C LYS A 208 -13.84 -0.13 11.66
N ALA A 209 -14.31 -1.19 12.31
CA ALA A 209 -13.45 -2.06 13.13
C ALA A 209 -12.33 -2.67 12.28
N THR A 210 -12.69 -3.24 11.12
CA THR A 210 -11.73 -3.80 10.17
C THR A 210 -10.74 -2.76 9.63
N ALA A 211 -11.20 -1.54 9.30
CA ALA A 211 -10.33 -0.47 8.83
C ALA A 211 -9.29 -0.05 9.87
N ILE A 212 -9.69 0.03 11.15
CA ILE A 212 -8.77 0.38 12.25
C ILE A 212 -7.77 -0.75 12.50
N THR A 213 -8.23 -2.01 12.58
CA THR A 213 -7.34 -3.17 12.75
C THR A 213 -6.34 -3.29 11.60
N TYR A 214 -6.79 -3.03 10.37
CA TYR A 214 -5.94 -2.97 9.19
C TYR A 214 -4.84 -1.91 9.33
N LEU A 215 -5.22 -0.67 9.68
CA LEU A 215 -4.26 0.42 9.83
C LEU A 215 -3.25 0.13 10.95
N ALA A 216 -3.72 -0.41 12.08
CA ALA A 216 -2.88 -0.80 13.20
C ALA A 216 -1.91 -1.93 12.84
N ALA A 217 -2.37 -2.94 12.07
CA ALA A 217 -1.52 -4.03 11.62
C ALA A 217 -0.42 -3.53 10.68
N VAL A 218 -0.74 -2.66 9.72
CA VAL A 218 0.26 -2.08 8.81
C VAL A 218 1.26 -1.22 9.58
N ALA A 219 0.78 -0.33 10.45
CA ALA A 219 1.64 0.53 11.27
C ALA A 219 2.57 -0.29 12.15
N GLY A 220 2.04 -1.28 12.87
CA GLY A 220 2.81 -2.16 13.75
C GLY A 220 3.85 -2.98 12.99
N CYS A 221 3.46 -3.65 11.90
CA CYS A 221 4.40 -4.44 11.11
C CYS A 221 5.47 -3.57 10.43
N ALA A 222 5.12 -2.37 9.96
CA ALA A 222 6.08 -1.45 9.36
C ALA A 222 7.11 -0.93 10.36
N LEU A 223 6.68 -0.58 11.58
CA LEU A 223 7.60 -0.17 12.65
C LEU A 223 8.51 -1.33 13.07
N LEU A 224 7.96 -2.53 13.26
CA LEU A 224 8.76 -3.72 13.61
C LEU A 224 9.79 -4.06 12.53
N SER A 225 9.40 -4.03 11.26
CA SER A 225 10.33 -4.29 10.15
C SER A 225 11.37 -3.19 9.98
N GLY A 226 11.00 -1.92 10.23
CA GLY A 226 11.93 -0.80 10.25
C GLY A 226 12.98 -0.91 11.37
N ILE A 227 12.55 -1.23 12.59
CA ILE A 227 13.45 -1.45 13.73
C ILE A 227 14.39 -2.64 13.46
N LEU A 228 13.85 -3.73 12.91
CA LEU A 228 14.65 -4.89 12.55
C LEU A 228 15.71 -4.54 11.49
N LEU A 229 15.36 -3.72 10.51
CA LEU A 229 16.31 -3.29 9.48
C LEU A 229 17.39 -2.37 10.04
N ASP A 230 17.02 -1.38 10.87
CA ASP A 230 17.99 -0.49 11.53
C ASP A 230 18.93 -1.23 12.49
N TYR A 231 18.57 -2.44 12.95
CA TYR A 231 19.46 -3.29 13.74
C TYR A 231 20.46 -4.10 12.88
N ILE A 232 20.12 -4.34 11.61
CA ILE A 232 20.91 -5.18 10.69
C ILE A 232 21.82 -4.33 9.78
N ALA A 233 21.41 -3.09 9.47
CA ALA A 233 22.11 -2.16 8.59
C ALA A 233 22.99 -1.17 9.39
#